data_AF-A0A9X8CIR9-F1
#
_entry.id   AF-A0A9X8CIR9-F1
#
_cell.length_a   1.000
_cell.length_b   1.000
_cell.length_c   1.000
_cell.angle_alpha   90.00
_cell.angle_beta   90.00
_cell.angle_gamma   90.00
#
_symmetry.space_group_name_H-M   'P 1'
#
loop_
_entity.id
_entity.type
_entity.pdbx_description
1 polymer ?
#
loop_
_entity_poly.entity_id
_entity_poly.type
_entity_poly.pdbx_seq_one_letter_code
_entity_poly.pdbx_strand_id
1 'polypeptide(L)' 'MEKLFDSKKAILSFKAVGDNKPRKQTLANLIEDASDESILDLSDVFNNLAPTDEPLEKLAIVDTHHYDI' A
#
# COMPACT_ATOMS: atom_id res chain seq x y z
N MET A 1 11.39 -1.25 27.34
CA MET A 1 11.46 -1.51 25.89
C MET A 1 10.67 -0.43 25.20
N GLU A 2 11.37 0.41 24.44
CA GLU A 2 10.74 1.41 23.58
C GLU A 2 10.38 0.74 22.24
N LYS A 3 9.21 1.09 21.68
CA LYS A 3 8.79 0.64 20.35
C LYS A 3 9.30 1.65 19.34
N LEU A 4 10.30 1.26 18.56
CA LEU A 4 10.93 2.12 17.56
C LEU A 4 10.31 1.84 16.19
N PHE A 5 9.89 2.91 15.51
CA PHE A 5 9.43 2.84 14.13
C PHE A 5 10.57 2.40 13.21
N ASP A 6 10.26 1.51 12.27
CA ASP A 6 11.22 1.01 11.27
C ASP A 6 10.79 1.38 9.86
N SER A 7 9.55 1.02 9.47
CA SER A 7 9.04 1.37 8.14
C SER A 7 7.53 1.34 8.04
N LYS A 8 7.00 2.17 7.13
CA LYS A 8 5.61 2.15 6.67
C LYS A 8 5.58 1.97 5.15
N LYS A 9 4.68 1.12 4.66
CA LYS A 9 4.45 0.90 3.23
C LYS A 9 2.99 0.59 2.92
N ALA A 10 2.58 0.93 1.71
CA ALA A 10 1.28 0.56 1.16
C ALA A 10 1.46 -0.41 0.00
N ILE A 11 0.63 -1.45 -0.04
CA ILE A 11 0.62 -2.47 -1.09
C ILE A 11 -0.73 -2.41 -1.80
N LEU A 12 -0.69 -1.99 -3.05
CA LEU A 12 -1.84 -1.94 -3.96
C LEU A 12 -1.86 -3.23 -4.77
N SER A 13 -2.97 -3.96 -4.72
CA SER A 13 -3.20 -5.16 -5.55
C SER A 13 -4.35 -4.89 -6.50
N PHE A 14 -4.08 -5.02 -7.79
CA PHE A 14 -5.05 -4.83 -8.87
C PHE A 14 -5.66 -6.15 -9.27
N LYS A 15 -6.87 -6.09 -9.84
CA LYS A 15 -7.57 -7.26 -10.35
C LYS A 15 -6.72 -7.98 -11.40
N ALA A 16 -6.71 -9.31 -11.36
CA ALA A 16 -6.11 -10.10 -12.43
C ALA A 16 -6.91 -9.96 -13.75
N VAL A 17 -6.22 -9.72 -14.87
CA VAL A 17 -6.83 -9.70 -16.21
C VAL A 17 -6.44 -10.97 -16.97
N GLY A 18 -7.44 -11.77 -17.34
CA GLY A 18 -7.25 -13.06 -18.02
C GLY A 18 -6.56 -14.10 -17.13
N ASP A 19 -5.63 -14.86 -17.70
CA ASP A 19 -4.84 -15.88 -16.98
C ASP A 19 -3.59 -15.28 -16.26
N ASN A 20 -3.47 -13.95 -16.21
CA ASN A 20 -2.35 -13.29 -15.56
C ASN A 20 -2.54 -13.22 -14.04
N LYS A 21 -1.44 -13.23 -13.30
CA LYS A 21 -1.46 -12.95 -11.85
C LYS A 21 -1.81 -11.48 -11.60
N PRO A 22 -2.45 -11.15 -10.46
CA PRO A 22 -2.77 -9.77 -10.11
C PRO A 22 -1.50 -8.92 -10.03
N ARG A 23 -1.53 -7.74 -10.66
CA ARG A 23 -0.45 -6.77 -10.55
C ARG A 23 -0.40 -6.22 -9.13
N LYS A 24 0.81 -6.05 -8.61
CA LYS A 24 1.04 -5.45 -7.30
C LYS A 24 1.98 -4.26 -7.44
N GLN A 25 1.64 -3.16 -6.78
CA GLN A 25 2.51 -2.01 -6.62
C GLN A 25 2.74 -1.78 -5.14
N THR A 26 3.99 -1.45 -4.78
CA THR A 26 4.36 -1.13 -3.41
C THR A 26 4.83 0.31 -3.35
N LEU A 27 4.20 1.11 -2.50
CA LEU A 27 4.66 2.43 -2.10
C LEU A 27 5.43 2.25 -0.80
N ALA A 28 6.76 2.24 -0.89
CA ALA A 28 7.66 2.07 0.24
C ALA A 28 8.18 3.41 0.74
N ASN A 29 8.85 3.39 1.91
CA ASN A 29 9.45 4.57 2.54
C ASN A 29 8.43 5.66 2.88
N LEU A 30 7.23 5.26 3.30
CA LEU A 30 6.29 6.20 3.89
C LEU A 30 6.82 6.60 5.27
N ILE A 31 6.70 7.90 5.57
CA ILE A 31 7.02 8.45 6.88
C ILE A 31 6.02 7.95 7.93
N GLU A 32 6.44 7.87 9.18
CA GLU A 32 5.64 7.32 10.29
C GLU A 32 4.30 8.06 10.47
N ASP A 33 4.32 9.37 10.27
CA ASP A 33 3.18 10.28 10.41
C ASP A 33 2.29 10.34 9.16
N ALA A 34 2.59 9.57 8.11
CA ALA A 34 1.69 9.46 6.96
C ALA A 34 0.36 8.84 7.41
N SER A 35 -0.69 9.65 7.41
CA SER A 35 -2.04 9.22 7.79
C SER A 35 -2.58 8.14 6.84
N ASP A 36 -3.43 7.27 7.38
CA ASP A 36 -4.06 6.22 6.58
C ASP A 36 -5.02 6.84 5.55
N GLU A 37 -5.66 7.96 5.87
CA GLU A 37 -6.50 8.74 4.95
C GLU A 37 -5.70 9.23 3.74
N SER A 38 -4.51 9.80 3.95
CA SER A 38 -3.66 10.25 2.83
C SER A 38 -3.22 9.08 1.93
N ILE A 39 -3.02 7.89 2.52
CA ILE A 39 -2.66 6.68 1.77
C ILE A 39 -3.87 6.16 0.98
N LEU A 40 -5.07 6.24 1.56
CA LEU A 40 -6.33 5.91 0.89
C LEU A 40 -6.61 6.85 -0.28
N ASP A 41 -6.48 8.15 -0.09
CA ASP A 41 -6.65 9.16 -1.16
C ASP A 41 -5.70 8.90 -2.33
N LEU A 42 -4.44 8.57 -2.02
CA LEU A 42 -3.47 8.19 -3.04
C LEU A 42 -3.88 6.90 -3.77
N SER A 43 -4.45 5.93 -3.06
CA SER A 43 -4.96 4.70 -3.67
C SER A 43 -6.11 4.94 -4.65
N ASP A 44 -6.97 5.93 -4.39
CA ASP A 44 -8.03 6.36 -5.31
C ASP A 44 -7.44 6.95 -6.60
N VAL A 45 -6.36 7.73 -6.49
CA VAL A 45 -5.64 8.23 -7.67
C VAL A 45 -5.10 7.05 -8.50
N PHE A 46 -4.49 6.05 -7.87
CA PHE A 46 -4.02 4.85 -8.57
C PHE A 46 -5.15 4.06 -9.21
N ASN A 47 -6.29 3.94 -8.55
CA ASN A 47 -7.47 3.29 -9.11
C ASN A 47 -8.00 4.02 -10.34
N ASN A 48 -8.04 5.36 -10.31
CA ASN A 48 -8.49 6.18 -11.44
C ASN A 48 -7.53 6.14 -12.64
N LEU A 49 -6.24 5.91 -12.39
CA LEU A 49 -5.22 5.74 -13.43
C LEU A 49 -5.12 4.30 -13.95
N ALA A 50 -5.72 3.33 -13.25
CA ALA A 50 -5.68 1.93 -13.64
C ALA A 50 -6.52 1.68 -14.90
N PRO A 51 -6.15 0.67 -15.72
CA PRO A 51 -7.01 0.19 -16.79
C PRO A 51 -8.38 -0.23 -16.24
N THR A 52 -9.46 0.05 -17.00
CA THR A 52 -10.84 -0.19 -16.55
C THR A 52 -11.13 -1.68 -16.31
N ASP A 53 -10.44 -2.58 -17.01
CA ASP A 53 -10.50 -4.02 -16.84
C ASP A 53 -9.61 -4.55 -15.70
N GLU A 54 -8.68 -3.73 -15.21
CA GLU A 54 -7.72 -4.02 -14.14
C GLU A 54 -7.82 -3.04 -12.94
N PRO A 55 -9.00 -2.84 -12.33
CA PRO A 55 -9.17 -1.88 -11.23
C PRO A 55 -8.37 -2.29 -9.97
N LEU A 56 -8.17 -1.33 -9.07
CA LEU A 56 -7.62 -1.60 -7.75
C LEU A 56 -8.60 -2.46 -6.94
N GLU A 57 -8.13 -3.60 -6.43
CA GLU A 57 -8.97 -4.58 -5.71
C GLU A 57 -8.72 -4.55 -4.21
N LYS A 58 -7.47 -4.27 -3.80
CA LYS A 58 -7.07 -4.28 -2.40
C LYS A 58 -5.94 -3.30 -2.12
N LEU A 59 -6.08 -2.58 -1.01
CA LEU A 59 -5.01 -1.85 -0.36
C LEU A 59 -4.65 -2.54 0.96
N ALA A 60 -3.35 -2.66 1.25
CA ALA A 60 -2.84 -3.06 2.56
C ALA A 60 -1.79 -2.08 3.03
N ILE A 61 -1.95 -1.54 4.23
CA ILE A 61 -0.97 -0.70 4.92
C ILE A 61 -0.20 -1.59 5.89
N VAL A 62 1.13 -1.51 5.86
CA VAL A 62 2.02 -2.34 6.68
C VAL A 62 2.98 -1.44 7.44
N ASP A 63 2.83 -1.46 8.76
CA ASP A 63 3.71 -0.76 9.69
C ASP A 63 4.62 -1.75 10.43
N THR A 64 5.92 -1.57 10.26
CA THR A 64 6.94 -2.38 10.92
C THR A 64 7.58 -1.59 12.03
N HIS A 65 7.73 -2.24 13.19
CA HIS A 65 8.39 -1.67 14.36
C HIS A 65 9.31 -2.72 14.98
N HIS A 66 10.37 -2.27 15.62
CA HIS A 66 11.23 -3.12 16.46
C HIS A 66 11.21 -2.63 17.92
N TYR A 67 11.66 -3.47 18.84
CA TYR A 67 11.76 -3.15 20.25
C TYR A 67 13.23 -3.05 20.63
N ASP A 68 13.62 -1.98 21.33
CA ASP A 68 14.96 -1.87 21.89
C ASP A 68 15.08 -2.82 23.10
N ILE A 69 16.02 -3.77 23.04
CA ILE A 69 16.21 -4.86 24.02
C ILE A 69 17.38 -4.52 24.94
#